data_AF-A0A1Q4FMZ2-F1
#
_entry.id   AF-A0A1Q4FMZ2-F1
#
_cell.length_a   1.000
_cell.length_b   1.000
_cell.length_c   1.000
_cell.angle_alpha   90.00
_cell.angle_beta   90.00
_cell.angle_gamma   90.00
#
_symmetry.space_group_name_H-M   'P 1'
#
loop_
_entity.id
_entity.type
_entity.pdbx_description
1 polymer ?
#
loop_
_entity_poly.entity_id
_entity_poly.type
_entity_poly.pdbx_seq_one_letter_code
_entity_poly.pdbx_strand_id
1 'polypeptide(L)'
;MTETSRSVAVAEALRAGRWLEEADAVIADGVALLIAAIGASARPLADQEAADAIGLLNRHRRFDQTCRFADAWHARDRFDLRLSKHHVQALIEGGSLDEASRRIADLLAHAERLQGATPEEQAAIDKEKTELRGLTGRVAKDLYVYRRKTHCDSDALSDELLERAQRIYAGEYARDPARYWQGINALALEACRDRTHGQPPAADFGERVRTLAQPLLARVEAHAAQRGKLDRIAGGTPEQRAAAAQDEAAWKAADGEQPWILATLSEAYLALGNCNEAMYWLRRATAHAQFGPFNLASYARQLREIWDGDALRPDHNCAGRLAAHLLEHERTVQGTVTLSTRQLDDLRVINTPFEKRFSDATGFDFLKIAAVCDSIGRVCSLTGTHQGSGFLLKRRLLWPDGPDDLVFVTNAHVISPDDPRAALRPENACVLFSMESFTTQAPARFHRVRRVLFTSSWAPMSTLMDDCTKLDITIAELESLPPKARGLTVNLELPDLKQPAYVIGYPGASDITLSTNDSTLIDKDTLPRLFHYRTPTDYGSSGSPVFNKDWEVIGVHHAGNFNTPRLSGPGMHNANEGIALWALSRRLATQLAGVAGRTGGPGAAAAEERAGRAFPAASAEASTLRGDSREAP
;
A
#
# COMPACT_ATOMS: atom_id res chain seq x y z
N MET A 1 -17.39 26.95 1.16
CA MET A 1 -17.99 25.79 1.88
C MET A 1 -17.07 25.44 3.03
N THR A 2 -17.60 25.28 4.25
CA THR A 2 -16.83 24.78 5.40
C THR A 2 -16.48 23.30 5.19
N GLU A 3 -15.44 22.80 5.83
CA GLU A 3 -15.00 21.39 5.76
C GLU A 3 -16.11 20.41 6.16
N THR A 4 -16.90 20.77 7.18
CA THR A 4 -18.13 20.05 7.56
C THR A 4 -19.13 20.00 6.40
N SER A 5 -19.38 21.10 5.70
CA SER A 5 -20.31 21.10 4.56
C SER A 5 -19.81 20.27 3.36
N ARG A 6 -18.48 20.17 3.17
CA ARG A 6 -17.89 19.30 2.14
C ARG A 6 -18.00 17.82 2.51
N SER A 7 -17.76 17.48 3.78
CA SER A 7 -17.87 16.09 4.25
C SER A 7 -19.30 15.57 4.16
N VAL A 8 -20.28 16.44 4.47
CA VAL A 8 -21.70 16.16 4.21
C VAL A 8 -21.97 15.97 2.71
N ALA A 9 -21.39 16.80 1.84
CA ALA A 9 -21.53 16.63 0.40
C ALA A 9 -20.94 15.32 -0.11
N VAL A 10 -19.81 14.85 0.45
CA VAL A 10 -19.25 13.53 0.15
C VAL A 10 -20.17 12.41 0.61
N ALA A 11 -20.68 12.48 1.85
CA ALA A 11 -21.62 11.49 2.37
C ALA A 11 -22.85 11.36 1.46
N GLU A 12 -23.46 12.49 1.07
CA GLU A 12 -24.61 12.51 0.16
C GLU A 12 -24.26 12.04 -1.26
N ALA A 13 -23.07 12.37 -1.77
CA ALA A 13 -22.61 11.89 -3.08
C ALA A 13 -22.47 10.36 -3.08
N LEU A 14 -21.83 9.80 -2.05
CA LEU A 14 -21.65 8.36 -1.86
C LEU A 14 -23.01 7.64 -1.72
N ARG A 15 -23.97 8.19 -0.96
CA ARG A 15 -25.35 7.66 -0.92
C ARG A 15 -26.00 7.61 -2.29
N ALA A 16 -25.77 8.66 -3.10
CA ALA A 16 -26.29 8.76 -4.45
C ALA A 16 -25.50 7.94 -5.48
N GLY A 17 -24.55 7.10 -5.06
CA GLY A 17 -23.74 6.29 -5.97
C GLY A 17 -22.79 7.12 -6.85
N ARG A 18 -22.41 8.33 -6.42
CA ARG A 18 -21.50 9.22 -7.14
C ARG A 18 -20.19 9.42 -6.37
N TRP A 19 -19.09 9.44 -7.12
CA TRP A 19 -17.80 9.87 -6.56
C TRP A 19 -17.72 11.39 -6.56
N LEU A 20 -17.31 11.96 -5.43
CA LEU A 20 -16.95 13.36 -5.32
C LEU A 20 -15.47 13.43 -4.95
N GLU A 21 -14.64 13.84 -5.91
CA GLU A 21 -13.20 13.98 -5.69
C GLU A 21 -12.96 15.10 -4.68
N GLU A 22 -12.37 14.71 -3.55
CA GLU A 22 -12.18 15.57 -2.39
C GLU A 22 -10.92 15.10 -1.64
N ALA A 23 -10.38 15.94 -0.76
CA ALA A 23 -9.29 15.51 0.11
C ALA A 23 -9.74 14.30 0.94
N ASP A 24 -8.93 13.25 1.09
CA ASP A 24 -9.48 11.96 1.53
C ASP A 24 -10.05 11.88 2.97
N ALA A 25 -10.09 12.96 3.76
CA ALA A 25 -10.77 13.03 5.06
C ALA A 25 -12.00 13.86 5.02
N VAL A 26 -12.14 14.76 4.05
CA VAL A 26 -13.49 15.10 3.64
C VAL A 26 -14.20 13.81 3.20
N ILE A 27 -13.47 12.90 2.54
CA ILE A 27 -13.95 11.55 2.25
C ILE A 27 -14.09 10.69 3.51
N ALA A 28 -13.08 10.59 4.37
CA ALA A 28 -13.14 9.76 5.58
C ALA A 28 -14.22 10.24 6.57
N ASP A 29 -14.37 11.54 6.78
CA ASP A 29 -15.44 12.14 7.59
C ASP A 29 -16.80 11.94 6.91
N GLY A 30 -16.87 12.07 5.58
CA GLY A 30 -18.06 11.72 4.81
C GLY A 30 -18.46 10.24 5.02
N VAL A 31 -17.49 9.33 5.04
CA VAL A 31 -17.72 7.91 5.36
C VAL A 31 -18.10 7.73 6.83
N ALA A 32 -17.51 8.47 7.76
CA ALA A 32 -17.88 8.43 9.17
C ALA A 32 -19.33 8.90 9.40
N LEU A 33 -19.77 9.94 8.67
CA LEU A 33 -21.16 10.39 8.65
C LEU A 33 -22.08 9.30 8.08
N LEU A 34 -21.65 8.58 7.04
CA LEU A 34 -22.40 7.43 6.51
C LEU A 34 -22.48 6.28 7.51
N ILE A 35 -21.39 5.97 8.20
CA ILE A 35 -21.34 4.95 9.26
C ILE A 35 -22.32 5.32 10.39
N ALA A 36 -22.33 6.59 10.81
CA ALA A 36 -23.29 7.09 11.79
C ALA A 36 -24.75 6.92 11.31
N ALA A 37 -24.99 7.09 10.01
CA ALA A 37 -26.31 6.91 9.40
C ALA A 37 -26.79 5.45 9.33
N ILE A 38 -25.93 4.44 9.50
CA ILE A 38 -26.33 3.01 9.52
C ILE A 38 -27.31 2.75 10.67
N GLY A 39 -27.10 3.40 11.83
CA GLY A 39 -27.93 3.23 13.03
C GLY A 39 -28.89 4.39 13.32
N ALA A 40 -28.99 5.37 12.43
CA ALA A 40 -29.82 6.55 12.67
C ALA A 40 -31.31 6.25 12.45
N SER A 41 -32.16 6.69 13.37
CA SER A 41 -33.62 6.61 13.20
C SER A 41 -34.15 7.56 12.12
N ALA A 42 -33.46 8.69 11.91
CA ALA A 42 -33.77 9.65 10.85
C ALA A 42 -32.95 9.33 9.60
N ARG A 43 -33.64 8.95 8.51
CA ARG A 43 -33.07 8.62 7.19
C ARG A 43 -31.96 7.54 7.24
N PRO A 44 -32.30 6.30 7.64
CA PRO A 44 -31.35 5.19 7.68
C PRO A 44 -30.75 4.94 6.29
N LEU A 45 -29.55 4.37 6.27
CA LEU A 45 -28.89 3.97 5.03
C LEU A 45 -29.52 2.69 4.47
N ALA A 46 -30.02 2.73 3.23
CA ALA A 46 -30.57 1.56 2.56
C ALA A 46 -29.47 0.58 2.12
N ASP A 47 -29.80 -0.71 1.96
CA ASP A 47 -28.84 -1.76 1.57
C ASP A 47 -28.15 -1.44 0.24
N GLN A 48 -28.94 -0.99 -0.75
CA GLN A 48 -28.40 -0.60 -2.05
C GLN A 48 -27.47 0.63 -1.95
N GLU A 49 -27.82 1.65 -1.17
CA GLU A 49 -26.96 2.82 -0.96
C GLU A 49 -25.63 2.41 -0.33
N ALA A 50 -25.68 1.50 0.66
CA ALA A 50 -24.48 0.98 1.32
C ALA A 50 -23.60 0.16 0.37
N ALA A 51 -24.20 -0.72 -0.43
CA ALA A 51 -23.51 -1.56 -1.42
C ALA A 51 -22.90 -0.74 -2.57
N ASP A 52 -23.52 0.39 -2.96
CA ASP A 52 -22.99 1.30 -3.96
C ASP A 52 -21.84 2.17 -3.41
N ALA A 53 -22.00 2.71 -2.20
CA ALA A 53 -20.98 3.49 -1.51
C ALA A 53 -19.70 2.69 -1.28
N ILE A 54 -19.81 1.47 -0.75
CA ILE A 54 -18.64 0.62 -0.50
C ILE A 54 -17.93 0.20 -1.80
N GLY A 55 -18.70 -0.02 -2.88
CA GLY A 55 -18.14 -0.30 -4.20
C GLY A 55 -17.36 0.89 -4.78
N LEU A 56 -17.82 2.12 -4.54
CA LEU A 56 -17.10 3.34 -4.89
C LEU A 56 -15.79 3.46 -4.12
N LEU A 57 -15.82 3.25 -2.80
CA LEU A 57 -14.62 3.30 -1.96
C LEU A 57 -13.53 2.36 -2.50
N ASN A 58 -13.88 1.12 -2.84
CA ASN A 58 -12.93 0.18 -3.45
C ASN A 58 -12.37 0.66 -4.80
N ARG A 59 -13.22 1.21 -5.69
CA ARG A 59 -12.77 1.73 -7.00
C ARG A 59 -11.72 2.85 -6.86
N HIS A 60 -11.82 3.62 -5.79
CA HIS A 60 -10.91 4.71 -5.45
C HIS A 60 -9.86 4.32 -4.40
N ARG A 61 -9.66 3.01 -4.17
CA ARG A 61 -8.64 2.47 -3.25
C ARG A 61 -8.77 2.97 -1.81
N ARG A 62 -9.98 3.29 -1.35
CA ARG A 62 -10.28 3.71 0.04
C ARG A 62 -10.55 2.48 0.92
N PHE A 63 -9.61 1.54 0.94
CA PHE A 63 -9.82 0.21 1.53
C PHE A 63 -9.94 0.23 3.06
N ASP A 64 -9.21 1.10 3.75
CA ASP A 64 -9.37 1.29 5.20
C ASP A 64 -10.80 1.77 5.52
N GLN A 65 -11.28 2.77 4.78
CA GLN A 65 -12.65 3.26 4.92
C GLN A 65 -13.68 2.16 4.57
N THR A 66 -13.43 1.35 3.54
CA THR A 66 -14.25 0.17 3.21
C THR A 66 -14.37 -0.79 4.39
N CYS A 67 -13.24 -1.19 5.00
CA CYS A 67 -13.24 -2.12 6.13
C CYS A 67 -14.00 -1.55 7.33
N ARG A 68 -13.72 -0.30 7.72
CA ARG A 68 -14.44 0.37 8.82
C ARG A 68 -15.95 0.46 8.58
N PHE A 69 -16.34 0.80 7.35
CA PHE A 69 -17.74 0.86 6.96
C PHE A 69 -18.42 -0.50 7.05
N ALA A 70 -17.77 -1.55 6.53
CA ALA A 70 -18.30 -2.91 6.57
C ALA A 70 -18.38 -3.48 7.99
N ASP A 71 -17.38 -3.26 8.83
CA ASP A 71 -17.42 -3.70 10.23
C ASP A 71 -18.56 -3.01 10.98
N ALA A 72 -18.77 -1.70 10.77
CA ALA A 72 -19.89 -0.98 11.38
C ALA A 72 -21.27 -1.42 10.87
N TRP A 73 -21.35 -1.90 9.62
CA TRP A 73 -22.53 -2.52 9.03
C TRP A 73 -22.84 -3.87 9.69
N HIS A 74 -21.85 -4.75 9.76
CA HIS A 74 -21.99 -6.08 10.33
C HIS A 74 -22.23 -6.08 11.85
N ALA A 75 -21.66 -5.11 12.59
CA ALA A 75 -21.88 -4.95 14.03
C ALA A 75 -23.35 -4.66 14.40
N ARG A 76 -24.22 -4.41 13.42
CA ARG A 76 -25.66 -4.19 13.59
C ARG A 76 -26.50 -5.35 13.04
N ASP A 77 -25.91 -6.52 12.87
CA ASP A 77 -26.54 -7.72 12.30
C ASP A 77 -27.16 -7.49 10.91
N ARG A 78 -26.68 -6.46 10.17
CA ARG A 78 -27.09 -6.21 8.78
C ARG A 78 -26.22 -7.03 7.84
N PHE A 79 -26.84 -7.55 6.79
CA PHE A 79 -26.19 -8.39 5.81
C PHE A 79 -26.58 -7.98 4.39
N ASP A 80 -25.57 -7.75 3.56
CA ASP A 80 -25.71 -7.63 2.12
C ASP A 80 -24.51 -8.35 1.46
N LEU A 81 -24.79 -9.26 0.52
CA LEU A 81 -23.76 -10.12 -0.06
C LEU A 81 -22.77 -9.33 -0.92
N ARG A 82 -23.24 -8.31 -1.65
CA ARG A 82 -22.41 -7.47 -2.52
C ARG A 82 -21.49 -6.56 -1.69
N LEU A 83 -22.01 -5.96 -0.61
CA LEU A 83 -21.24 -5.20 0.37
C LEU A 83 -20.16 -6.09 1.01
N SER A 84 -20.55 -7.28 1.45
CA SER A 84 -19.61 -8.22 2.08
C SER A 84 -18.51 -8.68 1.13
N LYS A 85 -18.81 -8.87 -0.17
CA LYS A 85 -17.79 -9.11 -1.20
C LYS A 85 -16.83 -7.93 -1.32
N HIS A 86 -17.31 -6.69 -1.35
CA HIS A 86 -16.44 -5.51 -1.41
C HIS A 86 -15.57 -5.39 -0.15
N HIS A 87 -16.08 -5.78 1.02
CA HIS A 87 -15.27 -5.88 2.23
C HIS A 87 -14.14 -6.92 2.07
N VAL A 88 -14.45 -8.13 1.60
CA VAL A 88 -13.43 -9.15 1.30
C VAL A 88 -12.38 -8.63 0.32
N GLN A 89 -12.80 -7.93 -0.74
CA GLN A 89 -11.87 -7.34 -1.70
C GLN A 89 -10.92 -6.35 -1.01
N ALA A 90 -11.42 -5.47 -0.13
CA ALA A 90 -10.56 -4.55 0.62
C ALA A 90 -9.61 -5.28 1.58
N LEU A 91 -10.04 -6.36 2.22
CA LEU A 91 -9.18 -7.19 3.06
C LEU A 91 -8.03 -7.82 2.25
N ILE A 92 -8.31 -8.32 1.05
CA ILE A 92 -7.29 -8.86 0.14
C ILE A 92 -6.30 -7.77 -0.26
N GLU A 93 -6.80 -6.61 -0.69
CA GLU A 93 -5.99 -5.48 -1.12
C GLU A 93 -5.17 -4.86 0.04
N GLY A 94 -5.64 -4.99 1.28
CA GLY A 94 -4.90 -4.63 2.49
C GLY A 94 -3.91 -5.70 2.96
N GLY A 95 -3.97 -6.91 2.40
CA GLY A 95 -3.09 -8.03 2.77
C GLY A 95 -3.59 -8.93 3.89
N SER A 96 -4.83 -8.75 4.35
CA SER A 96 -5.50 -9.54 5.39
C SER A 96 -6.05 -10.86 4.83
N LEU A 97 -5.17 -11.67 4.23
CA LEU A 97 -5.55 -12.85 3.43
C LEU A 97 -6.23 -13.96 4.24
N ASP A 98 -5.84 -14.16 5.50
CA ASP A 98 -6.46 -15.16 6.38
C ASP A 98 -7.90 -14.77 6.76
N GLU A 99 -8.11 -13.49 7.12
CA GLU A 99 -9.43 -12.94 7.41
C GLU A 99 -10.32 -12.96 6.17
N ALA A 100 -9.78 -12.56 5.02
CA ALA A 100 -10.49 -12.63 3.74
C ALA A 100 -10.92 -14.07 3.42
N SER A 101 -10.03 -15.05 3.59
CA SER A 101 -10.33 -16.47 3.36
C SER A 101 -11.48 -16.98 4.23
N ARG A 102 -11.43 -16.69 5.54
CA ARG A 102 -12.49 -17.08 6.48
C ARG A 102 -13.83 -16.45 6.08
N ARG A 103 -13.83 -15.13 5.84
CA ARG A 103 -15.05 -14.43 5.43
C ARG A 103 -15.62 -14.94 4.11
N ILE A 104 -14.79 -15.24 3.11
CA ILE A 104 -15.28 -15.83 1.85
C ILE A 104 -15.99 -17.15 2.11
N ALA A 105 -15.42 -18.03 2.93
CA ALA A 105 -16.02 -19.32 3.26
C ALA A 105 -17.38 -19.14 3.95
N ASP A 106 -17.45 -18.25 4.93
CA ASP A 106 -18.69 -17.93 5.65
C ASP A 106 -19.76 -17.36 4.72
N LEU A 107 -19.38 -16.45 3.81
CA LEU A 107 -20.28 -15.83 2.84
C LEU A 107 -20.82 -16.84 1.82
N LEU A 108 -19.98 -17.73 1.31
CA LEU A 108 -20.42 -18.79 0.39
C LEU A 108 -21.38 -19.76 1.07
N ALA A 109 -21.07 -20.20 2.30
CA ALA A 109 -21.94 -21.08 3.08
C ALA A 109 -23.25 -20.39 3.49
N HIS A 110 -23.24 -19.08 3.71
CA HIS A 110 -24.46 -18.31 3.91
C HIS A 110 -25.30 -18.21 2.63
N ALA A 111 -24.67 -17.85 1.50
CA ALA A 111 -25.34 -17.71 0.21
C ALA A 111 -25.98 -19.03 -0.28
N GLU A 112 -25.42 -20.18 0.09
CA GLU A 112 -26.00 -21.51 -0.21
C GLU A 112 -27.24 -21.85 0.62
N ARG A 113 -27.41 -21.22 1.79
CA ARG A 113 -28.57 -21.44 2.67
C ARG A 113 -29.74 -20.50 2.36
N LEU A 114 -29.55 -19.49 1.51
CA LEU A 114 -30.63 -18.61 1.08
C LEU A 114 -31.65 -19.42 0.26
N GLN A 115 -32.90 -19.41 0.70
CA GLN A 115 -34.03 -20.08 0.05
C GLN A 115 -35.16 -19.06 -0.22
N GLY A 116 -36.01 -19.34 -1.20
CA GLY A 116 -37.18 -18.50 -1.51
C GLY A 116 -36.87 -17.22 -2.30
N ALA A 117 -35.65 -17.10 -2.86
CA ALA A 117 -35.29 -16.00 -3.74
C ALA A 117 -36.09 -16.05 -5.05
N THR A 118 -36.50 -14.89 -5.54
CA THR A 118 -37.01 -14.73 -6.91
C THR A 118 -35.92 -15.10 -7.93
N PRO A 119 -36.27 -15.42 -9.20
CA PRO A 119 -35.27 -15.71 -10.22
C PRO A 119 -34.23 -14.59 -10.41
N GLU A 120 -34.63 -13.33 -10.24
CA GLU A 120 -33.75 -12.16 -10.34
C GLU A 120 -32.77 -12.08 -9.16
N GLU A 121 -33.27 -12.26 -7.94
CA GLU A 121 -32.43 -12.32 -6.73
C GLU A 121 -31.48 -13.52 -6.78
N GLN A 122 -31.95 -14.67 -7.24
CA GLN A 122 -31.13 -15.86 -7.39
C GLN A 122 -29.99 -15.62 -8.41
N ALA A 123 -30.28 -14.97 -9.53
CA ALA A 123 -29.26 -14.57 -10.50
C ALA A 123 -28.23 -13.59 -9.91
N ALA A 124 -28.68 -12.65 -9.07
CA ALA A 124 -27.78 -11.75 -8.35
C ALA A 124 -26.90 -12.50 -7.34
N ILE A 125 -27.48 -13.42 -6.55
CA ILE A 125 -26.74 -14.28 -5.62
C ILE A 125 -25.70 -15.12 -6.36
N ASP A 126 -26.07 -15.75 -7.47
CA ASP A 126 -25.16 -16.60 -8.24
C ASP A 126 -24.02 -15.80 -8.89
N LYS A 127 -24.30 -14.56 -9.30
CA LYS A 127 -23.26 -13.61 -9.74
C LYS A 127 -22.28 -13.32 -8.60
N GLU A 128 -22.76 -12.97 -7.41
CA GLU A 128 -21.89 -12.66 -6.26
C GLU A 128 -21.12 -13.90 -5.77
N LYS A 129 -21.73 -15.10 -5.80
CA LYS A 129 -21.02 -16.38 -5.53
C LYS A 129 -19.89 -16.63 -6.50
N THR A 130 -20.10 -16.34 -7.79
CA THR A 130 -19.05 -16.44 -8.83
C THR A 130 -17.90 -15.50 -8.53
N GLU A 131 -18.19 -14.27 -8.10
CA GLU A 131 -17.18 -13.30 -7.70
C GLU A 131 -16.39 -13.75 -6.46
N LEU A 132 -17.08 -14.24 -5.42
CA LEU A 132 -16.45 -14.77 -4.20
C LEU A 132 -15.54 -15.98 -4.47
N ARG A 133 -15.93 -16.86 -5.40
CA ARG A 133 -15.04 -17.95 -5.87
C ARG A 133 -13.81 -17.38 -6.57
N GLY A 134 -13.96 -16.36 -7.40
CA GLY A 134 -12.84 -15.63 -8.00
C GLY A 134 -11.91 -15.00 -6.96
N LEU A 135 -12.45 -14.44 -5.87
CA LEU A 135 -11.67 -13.91 -4.74
C LEU A 135 -10.98 -15.03 -3.95
N THR A 136 -11.55 -16.24 -3.87
CA THR A 136 -10.86 -17.41 -3.31
C THR A 136 -9.60 -17.75 -4.12
N GLY A 137 -9.71 -17.72 -5.45
CA GLY A 137 -8.56 -17.85 -6.35
C GLY A 137 -7.55 -16.72 -6.16
N ARG A 138 -8.02 -15.51 -5.87
CA ARG A 138 -7.16 -14.34 -5.64
C ARG A 138 -6.35 -14.49 -4.36
N VAL A 139 -6.96 -14.95 -3.27
CA VAL A 139 -6.22 -15.23 -2.02
C VAL A 139 -5.16 -16.30 -2.25
N ALA A 140 -5.49 -17.39 -2.92
CA ALA A 140 -4.51 -18.44 -3.23
C ALA A 140 -3.36 -17.90 -4.10
N LYS A 141 -3.66 -17.07 -5.10
CA LYS A 141 -2.66 -16.40 -5.94
C LYS A 141 -1.76 -15.47 -5.13
N ASP A 142 -2.32 -14.63 -4.28
CA ASP A 142 -1.56 -13.64 -3.51
C ASP A 142 -0.69 -14.33 -2.44
N LEU A 143 -1.17 -15.44 -1.84
CA LEU A 143 -0.36 -16.31 -0.97
C LEU A 143 0.78 -17.00 -1.74
N TYR A 144 0.53 -17.45 -2.97
CA TYR A 144 1.57 -18.01 -3.84
C TYR A 144 2.66 -16.97 -4.15
N VAL A 145 2.26 -15.77 -4.60
CA VAL A 145 3.21 -14.67 -4.88
C VAL A 145 4.02 -14.33 -3.64
N TYR A 146 3.37 -14.26 -2.49
CA TYR A 146 4.02 -14.00 -1.22
C TYR A 146 5.07 -15.07 -0.89
N ARG A 147 4.71 -16.36 -0.96
CA ARG A 147 5.63 -17.47 -0.69
C ARG A 147 6.76 -17.57 -1.70
N ARG A 148 6.52 -17.27 -2.98
CA ARG A 148 7.55 -17.20 -4.01
C ARG A 148 8.65 -16.21 -3.61
N LYS A 149 8.28 -15.07 -3.05
CA LYS A 149 9.22 -14.03 -2.59
C LYS A 149 10.01 -14.44 -1.32
N THR A 150 9.44 -15.29 -0.47
CA THR A 150 9.99 -15.60 0.87
C THR A 150 10.54 -17.02 1.04
N HIS A 151 10.38 -17.92 0.05
CA HIS A 151 10.67 -19.37 0.12
C HIS A 151 10.42 -19.97 1.52
N CYS A 152 9.16 -19.92 1.98
CA CYS A 152 8.75 -20.71 3.13
C CYS A 152 8.88 -22.22 2.82
N ASP A 153 10.05 -22.81 3.08
CA ASP A 153 10.47 -24.22 3.30
C ASP A 153 9.77 -25.42 2.60
N SER A 154 8.84 -25.25 1.66
CA SER A 154 8.40 -26.34 0.77
C SER A 154 7.89 -25.83 -0.58
N ASP A 155 8.58 -26.18 -1.67
CA ASP A 155 8.10 -25.97 -3.04
C ASP A 155 6.69 -26.56 -3.23
N ALA A 156 6.41 -27.69 -2.59
CA ALA A 156 5.12 -28.38 -2.65
C ALA A 156 3.90 -27.52 -2.28
N LEU A 157 3.99 -26.68 -1.23
CA LEU A 157 2.87 -25.84 -0.82
C LEU A 157 2.70 -24.62 -1.73
N SER A 158 3.79 -24.09 -2.29
CA SER A 158 3.72 -23.03 -3.30
C SER A 158 3.08 -23.54 -4.57
N ASP A 159 3.46 -24.75 -5.01
CA ASP A 159 2.86 -25.42 -6.16
C ASP A 159 1.38 -25.72 -5.91
N GLU A 160 1.02 -26.19 -4.71
CA GLU A 160 -0.39 -26.40 -4.33
C GLU A 160 -1.22 -25.11 -4.41
N LEU A 161 -0.68 -23.98 -3.95
CA LEU A 161 -1.36 -22.68 -4.02
C LEU A 161 -1.53 -22.19 -5.46
N LEU A 162 -0.50 -22.33 -6.29
CA LEU A 162 -0.57 -22.00 -7.71
C LEU A 162 -1.60 -22.87 -8.43
N GLU A 163 -1.54 -24.19 -8.23
CA GLU A 163 -2.50 -25.14 -8.79
C GLU A 163 -3.92 -24.86 -8.30
N ARG A 164 -4.10 -24.54 -7.02
CA ARG A 164 -5.40 -24.20 -6.46
C ARG A 164 -5.96 -22.93 -7.10
N ALA A 165 -5.17 -21.87 -7.22
CA ALA A 165 -5.58 -20.65 -7.90
C ALA A 165 -5.95 -20.92 -9.36
N GLN A 166 -5.10 -21.67 -10.08
CA GLN A 166 -5.32 -22.03 -11.48
C GLN A 166 -6.60 -22.85 -11.66
N ARG A 167 -6.82 -23.87 -10.82
CA ARG A 167 -8.00 -24.73 -10.86
C ARG A 167 -9.29 -23.95 -10.62
N ILE A 168 -9.28 -23.00 -9.68
CA ILE A 168 -10.43 -22.14 -9.40
C ILE A 168 -10.74 -21.26 -10.61
N TYR A 169 -9.76 -20.53 -11.13
CA TYR A 169 -9.96 -19.61 -12.24
C TYR A 169 -10.35 -20.33 -13.54
N ALA A 170 -9.60 -21.38 -13.91
CA ALA A 170 -9.89 -22.17 -15.10
C ALA A 170 -11.26 -22.87 -14.99
N GLY A 171 -11.61 -23.39 -13.80
CA GLY A 171 -12.90 -24.02 -13.55
C GLY A 171 -14.08 -23.06 -13.68
N GLU A 172 -13.97 -21.85 -13.14
CA GLU A 172 -15.02 -20.82 -13.30
C GLU A 172 -15.13 -20.33 -14.76
N TYR A 173 -14.01 -20.20 -15.48
CA TYR A 173 -14.00 -19.80 -16.89
C TYR A 173 -14.57 -20.89 -17.82
N ALA A 174 -14.27 -22.16 -17.55
CA ALA A 174 -14.82 -23.28 -18.32
C ALA A 174 -16.36 -23.41 -18.19
N ARG A 175 -16.93 -22.97 -17.06
CA ARG A 175 -18.38 -22.93 -16.85
C ARG A 175 -19.07 -21.86 -17.69
N ASP A 176 -18.42 -20.71 -17.88
CA ASP A 176 -18.94 -19.60 -18.66
C ASP A 176 -17.79 -18.74 -19.21
N PRO A 177 -17.49 -18.84 -20.52
CA PRO A 177 -16.44 -18.06 -21.16
C PRO A 177 -16.68 -16.54 -21.20
N ALA A 178 -17.84 -16.03 -20.74
CA ALA A 178 -18.05 -14.60 -20.50
C ALA A 178 -17.36 -14.07 -19.23
N ARG A 179 -16.79 -14.96 -18.41
CA ARG A 179 -16.08 -14.65 -17.16
C ARG A 179 -14.62 -14.26 -17.43
N TYR A 180 -14.45 -13.12 -18.09
CA TYR A 180 -13.16 -12.62 -18.56
C TYR A 180 -12.12 -12.47 -17.46
N TRP A 181 -12.54 -12.02 -16.27
CA TRP A 181 -11.65 -11.85 -15.11
C TRP A 181 -11.03 -13.18 -14.66
N GLN A 182 -11.81 -14.25 -14.60
CA GLN A 182 -11.32 -15.58 -14.26
C GLN A 182 -10.45 -16.15 -15.38
N GLY A 183 -10.88 -15.99 -16.64
CA GLY A 183 -10.12 -16.45 -17.81
C GLY A 183 -8.73 -15.82 -17.90
N ILE A 184 -8.60 -14.51 -17.70
CA ILE A 184 -7.30 -13.84 -17.77
C ILE A 184 -6.38 -14.21 -16.62
N ASN A 185 -6.92 -14.42 -15.40
CA ASN A 185 -6.11 -14.90 -14.28
C ASN A 185 -5.63 -16.35 -14.50
N ALA A 186 -6.46 -17.21 -15.09
CA ALA A 186 -6.06 -18.56 -15.47
C ALA A 186 -4.93 -18.55 -16.53
N LEU A 187 -5.06 -17.67 -17.54
CA LEU A 187 -4.02 -17.49 -18.56
C LEU A 187 -2.71 -16.99 -17.95
N ALA A 188 -2.77 -16.02 -17.05
CA ALA A 188 -1.60 -15.42 -16.43
C ALA A 188 -0.86 -16.40 -15.51
N LEU A 189 -1.59 -17.22 -14.74
CA LEU A 189 -0.99 -18.24 -13.88
C LEU A 189 -0.40 -19.40 -14.70
N GLU A 190 -1.05 -19.79 -15.80
CA GLU A 190 -0.47 -20.75 -16.75
C GLU A 190 0.86 -20.24 -17.33
N ALA A 191 0.90 -18.95 -17.69
CA ALA A 191 2.12 -18.31 -18.15
C ALA A 191 3.19 -18.20 -17.04
N CYS A 192 2.78 -18.05 -15.78
CA CYS A 192 3.67 -17.93 -14.63
C CYS A 192 4.36 -19.26 -14.27
N ARG A 193 3.61 -20.37 -14.28
CA ARG A 193 4.08 -21.70 -13.90
C ARG A 193 5.35 -22.10 -14.66
N ASP A 194 5.34 -21.87 -15.98
CA ASP A 194 6.45 -22.29 -16.84
C ASP A 194 7.66 -21.35 -16.72
N ARG A 195 7.51 -20.14 -16.18
CA ARG A 195 8.64 -19.22 -15.88
C ARG A 195 9.32 -19.54 -14.55
N THR A 196 8.61 -20.12 -13.59
CA THR A 196 9.00 -20.10 -12.17
C THR A 196 9.96 -21.21 -11.74
N HIS A 197 10.23 -22.21 -12.59
CA HIS A 197 11.16 -23.30 -12.27
C HIS A 197 12.52 -23.22 -12.98
N GLY A 198 12.79 -22.16 -13.76
CA GLY A 198 14.02 -22.06 -14.57
C GLY A 198 14.17 -23.19 -15.61
N GLN A 199 13.13 -24.00 -15.79
CA GLN A 199 13.04 -25.02 -16.81
C GLN A 199 12.46 -24.41 -18.09
N PRO A 200 12.86 -24.89 -19.27
CA PRO A 200 12.19 -24.51 -20.50
C PRO A 200 10.70 -24.83 -20.39
N PRO A 201 9.81 -23.99 -20.96
CA PRO A 201 8.38 -24.25 -20.96
C PRO A 201 8.07 -25.65 -21.48
N ALA A 202 7.00 -26.26 -20.98
CA ALA A 202 6.57 -27.55 -21.48
C ALA A 202 6.31 -27.46 -23.00
N ALA A 203 6.51 -28.54 -23.76
CA ALA A 203 6.41 -28.52 -25.22
C ALA A 203 5.02 -28.04 -25.71
N ASP A 204 3.98 -28.27 -24.93
CA ASP A 204 2.59 -27.89 -25.16
C ASP A 204 2.22 -26.51 -24.56
N PHE A 205 3.15 -25.79 -23.92
CA PHE A 205 2.91 -24.47 -23.32
C PHE A 205 2.23 -23.49 -24.29
N GLY A 206 2.81 -23.34 -25.48
CA GLY A 206 2.28 -22.44 -26.50
C GLY A 206 0.88 -22.84 -26.96
N GLU A 207 0.54 -24.14 -26.91
CA GLU A 207 -0.81 -24.62 -27.18
C GLU A 207 -1.77 -24.31 -26.04
N ARG A 208 -1.40 -24.55 -24.77
CA ARG A 208 -2.23 -24.22 -23.61
C ARG A 208 -2.54 -22.72 -23.51
N VAL A 209 -1.53 -21.88 -23.70
CA VAL A 209 -1.69 -20.41 -23.72
C VAL A 209 -2.61 -19.99 -24.86
N ARG A 210 -2.45 -20.55 -26.08
CA ARG A 210 -3.33 -20.24 -27.21
C ARG A 210 -4.77 -20.71 -26.97
N THR A 211 -4.96 -21.90 -26.40
CA THR A 211 -6.28 -22.48 -26.10
C THR A 211 -7.05 -21.63 -25.10
N LEU A 212 -6.36 -21.01 -24.12
CA LEU A 212 -6.99 -20.07 -23.18
C LEU A 212 -7.17 -18.67 -23.76
N ALA A 213 -6.18 -18.17 -24.51
CA ALA A 213 -6.18 -16.79 -25.00
C ALA A 213 -7.10 -16.56 -26.21
N GLN A 214 -7.19 -17.50 -27.16
CA GLN A 214 -7.96 -17.30 -28.40
C GLN A 214 -9.47 -17.15 -28.17
N PRO A 215 -10.14 -18.00 -27.35
CA PRO A 215 -11.55 -17.81 -27.04
C PRO A 215 -11.80 -16.50 -26.29
N LEU A 216 -10.88 -16.13 -25.38
CA LEU A 216 -10.94 -14.88 -24.64
C LEU A 216 -10.88 -13.68 -25.60
N LEU A 217 -9.89 -13.64 -26.49
CA LEU A 217 -9.72 -12.60 -27.50
C LEU A 217 -10.93 -12.52 -28.43
N ALA A 218 -11.33 -13.65 -29.04
CA ALA A 218 -12.45 -13.67 -29.98
C ALA A 218 -13.76 -13.16 -29.36
N ARG A 219 -14.01 -13.51 -28.09
CA ARG A 219 -15.21 -13.08 -27.37
C ARG A 219 -15.15 -11.61 -26.98
N VAL A 220 -14.00 -11.16 -26.48
CA VAL A 220 -13.81 -9.78 -26.05
C VAL A 220 -13.82 -8.84 -27.26
N GLU A 221 -13.18 -9.24 -28.36
CA GLU A 221 -13.23 -8.52 -29.64
C GLU A 221 -14.66 -8.55 -30.21
N ALA A 222 -15.37 -9.67 -30.20
CA ALA A 222 -16.78 -9.70 -30.62
C ALA A 222 -17.67 -8.76 -29.78
N HIS A 223 -17.46 -8.70 -28.46
CA HIS A 223 -18.18 -7.79 -27.58
C HIS A 223 -17.87 -6.32 -27.89
N ALA A 224 -16.62 -5.99 -28.23
CA ALA A 224 -16.22 -4.66 -28.66
C ALA A 224 -16.75 -4.32 -30.08
N ALA A 225 -16.84 -5.30 -30.98
CA ALA A 225 -17.35 -5.14 -32.34
C ALA A 225 -18.87 -4.89 -32.37
N GLN A 226 -19.64 -5.62 -31.56
CA GLN A 226 -21.10 -5.49 -31.46
C GLN A 226 -21.55 -4.08 -31.01
N ARG A 227 -20.66 -3.29 -30.40
CA ARG A 227 -20.92 -1.89 -30.04
C ARG A 227 -20.49 -0.88 -31.11
N GLY A 228 -20.13 -1.33 -32.32
CA GLY A 228 -19.81 -0.49 -33.48
C GLY A 228 -18.45 0.21 -33.43
N LYS A 229 -17.47 -0.35 -32.70
CA LYS A 229 -16.22 0.35 -32.35
C LYS A 229 -14.93 -0.32 -32.80
N LEU A 230 -14.99 -1.55 -33.33
CA LEU A 230 -13.81 -2.22 -33.90
C LEU A 230 -13.45 -1.77 -35.32
N ASP A 231 -14.35 -1.06 -36.02
CA ASP A 231 -14.16 -0.73 -37.44
C ASP A 231 -13.00 0.26 -37.69
N ARG A 232 -12.53 1.01 -36.67
CA ARG A 232 -11.30 1.81 -36.77
C ARG A 232 -10.01 1.01 -36.52
N ILE A 233 -10.11 -0.24 -36.08
CA ILE A 233 -9.00 -1.05 -35.53
C ILE A 233 -8.51 -2.12 -36.53
N ALA A 234 -9.41 -2.67 -37.36
CA ALA A 234 -9.13 -3.86 -38.15
C ALA A 234 -8.30 -3.62 -39.43
N GLY A 235 -8.14 -2.38 -39.90
CA GLY A 235 -7.59 -2.09 -41.23
C GLY A 235 -6.08 -1.79 -41.32
N GLY A 236 -5.38 -1.60 -40.19
CA GLY A 236 -3.97 -1.16 -40.18
C GLY A 236 -2.96 -2.28 -39.94
N THR A 237 -1.72 -2.07 -40.36
CA THR A 237 -0.55 -2.86 -39.90
C THR A 237 -0.29 -2.63 -38.40
N PRO A 238 0.40 -3.54 -37.69
CA PRO A 238 0.79 -3.34 -36.29
C PRO A 238 1.49 -2.00 -36.02
N GLU A 239 2.29 -1.52 -36.99
CA GLU A 239 2.99 -0.24 -36.93
C GLU A 239 2.02 0.95 -37.06
N GLN A 240 1.02 0.86 -37.94
CA GLN A 240 -0.03 1.88 -38.08
C GLN A 240 -0.94 1.93 -36.84
N ARG A 241 -1.24 0.79 -36.22
CA ARG A 241 -1.98 0.74 -34.94
C ARG A 241 -1.15 1.34 -33.80
N ALA A 242 0.16 1.10 -33.76
CA ALA A 242 1.06 1.70 -32.78
C ALA A 242 1.19 3.24 -32.95
N ALA A 243 1.16 3.75 -34.19
CA ALA A 243 1.13 5.18 -34.48
C ALA A 243 -0.21 5.83 -34.11
N ALA A 244 -1.34 5.19 -34.42
CA ALA A 244 -2.67 5.67 -34.02
C ALA A 244 -2.87 5.70 -32.49
N ALA A 245 -2.11 4.89 -31.74
CA ALA A 245 -2.08 4.92 -30.28
C ALA A 245 -1.34 6.12 -29.68
N GLN A 246 -0.81 7.05 -30.49
CA GLN A 246 -0.22 8.32 -30.03
C GLN A 246 -1.21 9.50 -30.06
N ASP A 247 -2.37 9.35 -30.71
CA ASP A 247 -3.38 10.41 -30.84
C ASP A 247 -4.38 10.37 -29.65
N GLU A 248 -3.93 10.85 -28.49
CA GLU A 248 -4.64 10.80 -27.21
C GLU A 248 -6.01 11.51 -27.22
N ALA A 249 -6.18 12.53 -28.07
CA ALA A 249 -7.39 13.36 -28.13
C ALA A 249 -8.59 12.62 -28.74
N ALA A 250 -8.35 11.67 -29.65
CA ALA A 250 -9.41 10.92 -30.32
C ALA A 250 -10.11 9.89 -29.41
N TRP A 251 -9.45 9.43 -28.34
CA TRP A 251 -9.90 8.31 -27.50
C TRP A 251 -10.71 8.73 -26.27
N LYS A 252 -10.52 9.96 -25.77
CA LYS A 252 -11.25 10.49 -24.61
C LYS A 252 -12.78 10.57 -24.82
N ALA A 253 -13.24 10.51 -26.08
CA ALA A 253 -14.66 10.60 -26.46
C ALA A 253 -15.37 9.24 -26.65
N ALA A 254 -14.69 8.09 -26.49
CA ALA A 254 -15.25 6.78 -26.83
C ALA A 254 -16.13 6.18 -25.71
N ASP A 255 -17.32 6.73 -25.49
CA ASP A 255 -18.29 6.29 -24.47
C ASP A 255 -18.80 4.85 -24.67
N GLY A 256 -18.41 3.89 -23.82
CA GLY A 256 -19.08 2.57 -23.71
C GLY A 256 -18.22 1.30 -23.75
N GLU A 257 -16.89 1.41 -23.69
CA GLU A 257 -16.01 0.25 -23.44
C GLU A 257 -15.85 0.04 -21.94
N GLN A 258 -15.93 -1.20 -21.46
CA GLN A 258 -15.66 -1.46 -20.04
C GLN A 258 -14.14 -1.47 -19.82
N PRO A 259 -13.59 -0.68 -18.88
CA PRO A 259 -12.14 -0.51 -18.73
C PRO A 259 -11.38 -1.82 -18.50
N TRP A 260 -11.98 -2.80 -17.83
CA TRP A 260 -11.39 -4.12 -17.58
C TRP A 260 -11.26 -4.99 -18.83
N ILE A 261 -12.12 -4.78 -19.85
CA ILE A 261 -12.00 -5.49 -21.13
C ILE A 261 -10.69 -5.09 -21.83
N LEU A 262 -10.34 -3.80 -21.81
CA LEU A 262 -9.13 -3.30 -22.46
C LEU A 262 -7.86 -3.83 -21.80
N ALA A 263 -7.81 -3.83 -20.46
CA ALA A 263 -6.70 -4.47 -19.73
C ALA A 263 -6.63 -5.98 -19.97
N THR A 264 -7.78 -6.65 -20.07
CA THR A 264 -7.83 -8.09 -20.40
C THR A 264 -7.25 -8.38 -21.79
N LEU A 265 -7.57 -7.57 -22.80
CA LEU A 265 -6.99 -7.69 -24.14
C LEU A 265 -5.47 -7.49 -24.09
N SER A 266 -5.02 -6.44 -23.40
CA SER A 266 -3.60 -6.16 -23.23
C SER A 266 -2.84 -7.36 -22.64
N GLU A 267 -3.36 -7.95 -21.56
CA GLU A 267 -2.74 -9.09 -20.90
C GLU A 267 -2.83 -10.38 -21.74
N ALA A 268 -3.91 -10.59 -22.49
CA ALA A 268 -4.02 -11.73 -23.40
C ALA A 268 -3.01 -11.66 -24.55
N TYR A 269 -2.82 -10.48 -25.15
CA TYR A 269 -1.80 -10.27 -26.18
C TYR A 269 -0.38 -10.37 -25.61
N LEU A 270 -0.16 -9.95 -24.36
CA LEU A 270 1.10 -10.20 -23.64
C LEU A 270 1.38 -11.70 -23.52
N ALA A 271 0.37 -12.50 -23.15
CA ALA A 271 0.49 -13.96 -23.04
C ALA A 271 0.88 -14.62 -24.37
N LEU A 272 0.35 -14.10 -25.48
CA LEU A 272 0.67 -14.57 -26.84
C LEU A 272 2.01 -14.06 -27.38
N GLY A 273 2.75 -13.25 -26.60
CA GLY A 273 4.01 -12.64 -27.04
C GLY A 273 3.86 -11.49 -28.04
N ASN A 274 2.64 -11.02 -28.29
CA ASN A 274 2.38 -9.93 -29.23
C ASN A 274 2.44 -8.58 -28.52
N CYS A 275 3.66 -8.08 -28.36
CA CYS A 275 3.90 -6.91 -27.51
C CYS A 275 3.29 -5.60 -28.03
N ASN A 276 3.21 -5.44 -29.35
CA ASN A 276 2.66 -4.21 -29.94
C ASN A 276 1.15 -4.11 -29.71
N GLU A 277 0.42 -5.23 -29.86
CA GLU A 277 -1.00 -5.28 -29.53
C GLU A 277 -1.24 -5.13 -28.02
N ALA A 278 -0.41 -5.76 -27.19
CA ALA A 278 -0.51 -5.60 -25.74
C ALA A 278 -0.39 -4.12 -25.33
N MET A 279 0.63 -3.42 -25.83
CA MET A 279 0.82 -1.99 -25.59
C MET A 279 -0.31 -1.12 -26.15
N TYR A 280 -0.85 -1.46 -27.33
CA TYR A 280 -1.98 -0.76 -27.94
C TYR A 280 -3.19 -0.76 -27.01
N TRP A 281 -3.58 -1.94 -26.50
CA TRP A 281 -4.72 -2.09 -25.60
C TRP A 281 -4.48 -1.46 -24.23
N LEU A 282 -3.25 -1.53 -23.71
CA LEU A 282 -2.89 -0.88 -22.46
C LEU A 282 -3.09 0.64 -22.52
N ARG A 283 -2.61 1.30 -23.58
CA ARG A 283 -2.74 2.75 -23.75
C ARG A 283 -4.21 3.18 -23.81
N ARG A 284 -5.05 2.38 -24.47
CA ARG A 284 -6.50 2.60 -24.50
C ARG A 284 -7.12 2.44 -23.13
N ALA A 285 -6.71 1.42 -22.38
CA ALA A 285 -7.17 1.22 -21.01
C ALA A 285 -6.84 2.46 -20.15
N THR A 286 -5.59 2.92 -20.13
CA THR A 286 -5.16 4.08 -19.32
C THR A 286 -5.76 5.41 -19.78
N ALA A 287 -6.16 5.54 -21.04
CA ALA A 287 -6.86 6.72 -21.55
C ALA A 287 -8.37 6.72 -21.22
N HIS A 288 -8.93 5.61 -20.76
CA HIS A 288 -10.36 5.46 -20.52
C HIS A 288 -10.77 6.11 -19.19
N ALA A 289 -11.81 6.96 -19.21
CA ALA A 289 -12.24 7.73 -18.04
C ALA A 289 -12.63 6.88 -16.81
N GLN A 290 -13.10 5.65 -17.03
CA GLN A 290 -13.45 4.71 -15.95
C GLN A 290 -12.29 3.79 -15.53
N PHE A 291 -11.12 3.87 -16.17
CA PHE A 291 -9.93 3.12 -15.74
C PHE A 291 -9.27 3.85 -14.57
N GLY A 292 -9.90 3.70 -13.40
CA GLY A 292 -9.54 4.45 -12.21
C GLY A 292 -8.32 3.88 -11.46
N PRO A 293 -8.00 4.48 -10.29
CA PRO A 293 -6.83 4.12 -9.48
C PRO A 293 -6.73 2.63 -9.15
N PHE A 294 -7.86 1.98 -8.86
CA PHE A 294 -7.91 0.54 -8.60
C PHE A 294 -7.44 -0.29 -9.80
N ASN A 295 -7.93 0.01 -11.01
CA ASN A 295 -7.60 -0.75 -12.22
C ASN A 295 -6.12 -0.62 -12.58
N LEU A 296 -5.58 0.60 -12.49
CA LEU A 296 -4.17 0.90 -12.73
C LEU A 296 -3.26 0.07 -11.82
N ALA A 297 -3.48 0.18 -10.51
CA ALA A 297 -2.66 -0.51 -9.51
C ALA A 297 -2.82 -2.04 -9.58
N SER A 298 -4.01 -2.54 -9.93
CA SER A 298 -4.22 -3.98 -10.11
C SER A 298 -3.43 -4.52 -11.30
N TYR A 299 -3.44 -3.81 -12.44
CA TYR A 299 -2.71 -4.29 -13.62
C TYR A 299 -1.19 -4.10 -13.49
N ALA A 300 -0.74 -2.99 -12.91
CA ALA A 300 0.68 -2.78 -12.61
C ALA A 300 1.24 -3.88 -11.69
N ARG A 301 0.49 -4.25 -10.65
CA ARG A 301 0.85 -5.35 -9.75
C ARG A 301 0.91 -6.69 -10.49
N GLN A 302 -0.09 -7.00 -11.31
CA GLN A 302 -0.11 -8.23 -12.10
C GLN A 302 1.13 -8.34 -13.01
N LEU A 303 1.53 -7.26 -13.68
CA LEU A 303 2.75 -7.24 -14.49
C LEU A 303 4.01 -7.54 -13.66
N ARG A 304 4.16 -6.91 -12.49
CA ARG A 304 5.31 -7.11 -11.61
C ARG A 304 5.35 -8.52 -11.00
N GLU A 305 4.23 -8.97 -10.45
CA GLU A 305 4.18 -10.16 -9.59
C GLU A 305 4.00 -11.47 -10.36
N ILE A 306 3.30 -11.44 -11.50
CA ILE A 306 3.00 -12.64 -12.29
C ILE A 306 3.83 -12.68 -13.56
N TRP A 307 3.99 -11.55 -14.26
CA TRP A 307 4.67 -11.47 -15.55
C TRP A 307 6.17 -11.14 -15.49
N ASP A 308 6.72 -11.00 -14.28
CA ASP A 308 8.12 -10.58 -14.04
C ASP A 308 8.48 -9.31 -14.84
N GLY A 309 7.51 -8.40 -14.94
CA GLY A 309 7.64 -7.12 -15.62
C GLY A 309 8.47 -6.15 -14.79
N ASP A 310 9.61 -5.74 -15.35
CA ASP A 310 10.53 -4.79 -14.74
C ASP A 310 10.48 -3.46 -15.49
N ALA A 311 9.89 -2.45 -14.87
CA ALA A 311 9.79 -1.11 -15.46
C ALA A 311 11.16 -0.43 -15.64
N LEU A 312 12.22 -0.88 -14.95
CA LEU A 312 13.57 -0.34 -15.08
C LEU A 312 14.36 -1.00 -16.20
N ARG A 313 13.94 -2.19 -16.63
CA ARG A 313 14.50 -2.90 -17.78
C ARG A 313 13.42 -3.09 -18.84
N PRO A 314 12.87 -1.99 -19.41
CA PRO A 314 11.79 -2.09 -20.37
C PRO A 314 12.20 -2.92 -21.60
N ASP A 315 13.48 -2.91 -21.97
CA ASP A 315 13.97 -3.65 -23.15
C ASP A 315 14.23 -5.15 -22.87
N HIS A 316 14.12 -5.61 -21.61
CA HIS A 316 14.38 -6.99 -21.24
C HIS A 316 13.29 -7.96 -21.72
N ASN A 317 12.02 -7.56 -21.56
CA ASN A 317 10.88 -8.35 -22.03
C ASN A 317 9.66 -7.44 -22.27
N CYS A 318 8.61 -8.00 -22.89
CA CYS A 318 7.40 -7.23 -23.17
C CYS A 318 6.71 -6.70 -21.89
N ALA A 319 6.66 -7.51 -20.83
CA ALA A 319 6.04 -7.11 -19.57
C ALA A 319 6.74 -5.89 -18.95
N GLY A 320 8.07 -5.77 -19.09
CA GLY A 320 8.86 -4.61 -18.70
C GLY A 320 8.48 -3.34 -19.46
N ARG A 321 8.25 -3.43 -20.78
CA ARG A 321 7.74 -2.30 -21.59
C ARG A 321 6.40 -1.80 -21.09
N LEU A 322 5.46 -2.71 -20.81
CA LEU A 322 4.14 -2.38 -20.28
C LEU A 322 4.24 -1.80 -18.86
N ALA A 323 5.06 -2.40 -17.99
CA ALA A 323 5.28 -1.94 -16.63
C ALA A 323 5.87 -0.52 -16.61
N ALA A 324 6.80 -0.20 -17.51
CA ALA A 324 7.35 1.14 -17.65
C ALA A 324 6.32 2.19 -18.08
N HIS A 325 5.35 1.81 -18.92
CA HIS A 325 4.25 2.70 -19.29
C HIS A 325 3.31 2.96 -18.12
N LEU A 326 2.95 1.91 -17.37
CA LEU A 326 2.10 2.06 -16.18
C LEU A 326 2.77 2.86 -15.07
N LEU A 327 4.07 2.66 -14.84
CA LEU A 327 4.82 3.42 -13.82
C LEU A 327 4.81 4.93 -14.11
N GLU A 328 4.97 5.32 -15.37
CA GLU A 328 4.90 6.74 -15.77
C GLU A 328 3.48 7.30 -15.57
N HIS A 329 2.46 6.50 -15.86
CA HIS A 329 1.07 6.88 -15.63
C HIS A 329 0.74 6.98 -14.13
N GLU A 330 1.19 6.03 -13.30
CA GLU A 330 1.09 6.11 -11.82
C GLU A 330 1.78 7.36 -11.28
N ARG A 331 2.98 7.68 -11.76
CA ARG A 331 3.72 8.88 -11.34
C ARG A 331 2.98 10.16 -11.68
N THR A 332 2.43 10.26 -12.89
CA THR A 332 1.72 11.46 -13.37
C THR A 332 0.32 11.62 -12.77
N VAL A 333 -0.38 10.52 -12.47
CA VAL A 333 -1.77 10.53 -11.99
C VAL A 333 -1.89 10.38 -10.47
N GLN A 334 -1.05 9.56 -9.83
CA GLN A 334 -1.15 9.20 -8.41
C GLN A 334 -0.05 9.80 -7.53
N GLY A 335 1.08 10.22 -8.13
CA GLY A 335 2.19 10.83 -7.41
C GLY A 335 2.96 9.91 -6.46
N THR A 336 2.82 8.60 -6.63
CA THR A 336 3.60 7.58 -5.93
C THR A 336 4.41 6.75 -6.92
N VAL A 337 5.51 6.18 -6.46
CA VAL A 337 6.33 5.24 -7.25
C VAL A 337 6.51 3.97 -6.43
N THR A 338 5.82 2.91 -6.81
CA THR A 338 6.02 1.59 -6.21
C THR A 338 7.17 0.88 -6.93
N LEU A 339 8.27 0.64 -6.23
CA LEU A 339 9.43 -0.07 -6.76
C LEU A 339 9.43 -1.50 -6.22
N SER A 340 9.52 -2.49 -7.09
CA SER A 340 9.79 -3.85 -6.63
C SER A 340 11.18 -3.96 -6.02
N THR A 341 11.41 -4.97 -5.20
CA THR A 341 12.72 -5.23 -4.60
C THR A 341 13.82 -5.42 -5.64
N ARG A 342 13.50 -6.05 -6.79
CA ARG A 342 14.42 -6.16 -7.94
C ARG A 342 14.79 -4.79 -8.49
N GLN A 343 13.83 -3.88 -8.59
CA GLN A 343 14.07 -2.53 -9.10
C GLN A 343 14.97 -1.73 -8.15
N LEU A 344 14.83 -1.90 -6.84
CA LEU A 344 15.76 -1.31 -5.87
C LEU A 344 17.19 -1.89 -5.96
N ASP A 345 17.33 -3.19 -6.23
CA ASP A 345 18.65 -3.78 -6.43
C ASP A 345 19.30 -3.28 -7.73
N ASP A 346 18.51 -3.19 -8.80
CA ASP A 346 18.94 -2.64 -10.08
C ASP A 346 19.44 -1.19 -9.96
N LEU A 347 18.84 -0.38 -9.09
CA LEU A 347 19.32 0.98 -8.79
C LEU A 347 20.74 1.00 -8.20
N ARG A 348 21.23 -0.10 -7.61
CA ARG A 348 22.62 -0.21 -7.13
C ARG A 348 23.62 -0.42 -8.26
N VAL A 349 23.16 -0.96 -9.39
CA VAL A 349 24.00 -1.36 -10.53
C VAL A 349 23.91 -0.35 -11.67
N ILE A 350 22.74 0.26 -11.83
CA ILE A 350 22.41 1.12 -12.96
C ILE A 350 22.70 2.59 -12.60
N ASN A 351 23.79 3.15 -13.15
CA ASN A 351 24.27 4.49 -12.80
C ASN A 351 23.73 5.65 -13.70
N THR A 352 22.72 5.46 -14.56
CA THR A 352 22.43 6.47 -15.64
C THR A 352 21.01 6.63 -16.22
N PRO A 353 20.12 5.63 -16.34
CA PRO A 353 18.79 5.80 -16.94
C PRO A 353 17.69 6.29 -15.98
N PHE A 354 17.84 6.06 -14.65
CA PHE A 354 16.83 6.49 -13.68
C PHE A 354 16.90 7.99 -13.40
N GLU A 355 18.11 8.56 -13.31
CA GLU A 355 18.29 10.01 -13.25
C GLU A 355 17.58 10.65 -14.43
N LYS A 356 17.95 10.40 -15.69
CA LYS A 356 17.29 11.07 -16.84
C LYS A 356 15.75 10.94 -16.94
N ARG A 357 15.12 9.93 -16.31
CA ARG A 357 13.67 9.71 -16.37
C ARG A 357 12.91 10.31 -15.17
N PHE A 358 13.60 10.59 -14.06
CA PHE A 358 13.05 11.16 -12.83
C PHE A 358 13.77 12.45 -12.35
N SER A 359 14.90 12.82 -12.95
CA SER A 359 15.85 13.88 -12.54
C SER A 359 15.37 15.27 -12.86
N ASP A 360 14.46 15.42 -13.82
CA ASP A 360 14.14 16.76 -14.29
C ASP A 360 13.27 17.52 -13.28
N ALA A 361 12.91 16.92 -12.13
CA ALA A 361 12.18 17.61 -11.07
C ALA A 361 12.46 17.21 -9.59
N THR A 362 13.18 16.12 -9.26
CA THR A 362 13.09 15.54 -7.88
C THR A 362 14.36 15.47 -7.02
N GLY A 363 15.58 15.51 -7.58
CA GLY A 363 16.82 15.57 -6.76
C GLY A 363 17.13 14.35 -5.87
N PHE A 364 16.56 13.18 -6.16
CA PHE A 364 16.75 11.96 -5.35
C PHE A 364 18.09 11.24 -5.59
N ASP A 365 18.77 10.85 -4.50
CA ASP A 365 19.97 10.00 -4.50
C ASP A 365 19.58 8.52 -4.35
N PHE A 366 19.44 7.82 -5.47
CA PHE A 366 18.94 6.43 -5.49
C PHE A 366 19.89 5.42 -4.85
N LEU A 367 21.20 5.71 -4.79
CA LEU A 367 22.15 4.85 -4.07
C LEU A 367 21.91 4.92 -2.57
N LYS A 368 21.65 6.11 -2.02
CA LYS A 368 21.25 6.28 -0.62
C LYS A 368 19.91 5.61 -0.32
N ILE A 369 18.92 5.76 -1.23
CA ILE A 369 17.61 5.11 -1.10
C ILE A 369 17.79 3.58 -1.02
N ALA A 370 18.52 2.99 -1.96
CA ALA A 370 18.75 1.55 -1.97
C ALA A 370 19.44 1.08 -0.68
N ALA A 371 20.40 1.85 -0.16
CA ALA A 371 21.11 1.53 1.07
C ALA A 371 20.21 1.56 2.32
N VAL A 372 19.30 2.52 2.45
CA VAL A 372 18.37 2.55 3.60
C VAL A 372 17.37 1.40 3.56
N CYS A 373 16.98 0.94 2.37
CA CYS A 373 16.03 -0.16 2.21
C CYS A 373 16.51 -1.49 2.81
N ASP A 374 17.82 -1.70 3.00
CA ASP A 374 18.37 -2.90 3.66
C ASP A 374 17.93 -3.04 5.12
N SER A 375 17.52 -1.93 5.74
CA SER A 375 17.12 -1.88 7.15
C SER A 375 15.62 -1.68 7.33
N ILE A 376 14.81 -1.71 6.26
CA ILE A 376 13.35 -1.52 6.32
C ILE A 376 12.67 -2.87 6.12
N GLY A 377 11.93 -3.30 7.14
CA GLY A 377 11.28 -4.60 7.20
C GLY A 377 9.77 -4.51 7.09
N ARG A 378 9.17 -5.48 6.39
CA ARG A 378 7.73 -5.73 6.38
C ARG A 378 7.36 -6.56 7.59
N VAL A 379 6.41 -6.11 8.39
CA VAL A 379 5.84 -6.86 9.51
C VAL A 379 4.66 -7.69 9.03
N CYS A 380 4.71 -8.99 9.33
CA CYS A 380 3.70 -9.95 8.94
C CYS A 380 3.50 -11.05 9.99
N SER A 381 2.37 -11.75 9.90
CA SER A 381 2.15 -12.97 10.68
C SER A 381 3.04 -14.12 10.16
N LEU A 382 3.13 -15.20 10.93
CA LEU A 382 3.75 -16.46 10.48
C LEU A 382 3.12 -17.04 9.19
N THR A 383 1.86 -16.70 8.91
CA THR A 383 1.13 -17.10 7.69
C THR A 383 1.36 -16.15 6.51
N GLY A 384 2.02 -15.01 6.73
CA GLY A 384 2.35 -14.01 5.71
C GLY A 384 1.40 -12.82 5.60
N THR A 385 0.35 -12.80 6.42
CA THR A 385 -0.61 -11.70 6.50
C THR A 385 0.12 -10.41 6.90
N HIS A 386 -0.06 -9.36 6.12
CA HIS A 386 0.62 -8.09 6.33
C HIS A 386 -0.02 -7.28 7.45
N GLN A 387 0.81 -6.71 8.34
CA GLN A 387 0.33 -5.86 9.43
C GLN A 387 0.85 -4.42 9.35
N GLY A 388 2.08 -4.24 8.86
CA GLY A 388 2.72 -2.93 8.84
C GLY A 388 4.18 -2.99 8.42
N SER A 389 4.88 -1.90 8.67
CA SER A 389 6.30 -1.73 8.35
C SER A 389 7.09 -1.45 9.63
N GLY A 390 8.41 -1.54 9.55
CA GLY A 390 9.30 -1.12 10.61
C GLY A 390 10.73 -1.07 10.12
N PHE A 391 11.67 -0.72 10.99
CA PHE A 391 13.06 -0.55 10.58
C PHE A 391 14.07 -0.86 11.68
N LEU A 392 15.28 -1.23 11.26
CA LEU A 392 16.41 -1.45 12.14
C LEU A 392 17.15 -0.14 12.40
N LEU A 393 17.52 0.10 13.65
CA LEU A 393 18.46 1.16 14.04
C LEU A 393 19.35 0.66 15.18
N LYS A 394 20.48 1.34 15.39
CA LYS A 394 21.36 1.06 16.53
C LYS A 394 20.74 1.60 17.82
N ARG A 395 20.58 0.75 18.84
CA ARG A 395 19.93 1.11 20.10
C ARG A 395 20.57 2.34 20.75
N ARG A 396 21.90 2.49 20.67
CA ARG A 396 22.63 3.67 21.15
C ARG A 396 22.18 5.01 20.56
N LEU A 397 21.53 5.02 19.39
CA LEU A 397 21.03 6.24 18.75
C LEU A 397 19.76 6.77 19.42
N LEU A 398 19.02 5.93 20.14
CA LEU A 398 17.87 6.33 20.95
C LEU A 398 18.23 6.49 22.43
N TRP A 399 19.19 5.69 22.89
CA TRP A 399 19.67 5.67 24.27
C TRP A 399 21.20 5.74 24.27
N PRO A 400 21.82 6.92 24.43
CA PRO A 400 23.27 7.11 24.23
C PRO A 400 24.17 6.18 25.05
N ASP A 401 23.77 5.85 26.29
CA ASP A 401 24.52 4.95 27.18
C ASP A 401 24.22 3.45 26.91
N GLY A 402 23.74 3.14 25.71
CA GLY A 402 23.17 1.84 25.37
C GLY A 402 24.13 0.93 24.64
N PRO A 403 23.80 -0.37 24.57
CA PRO A 403 24.49 -1.27 23.66
C PRO A 403 24.41 -0.79 22.20
N ASP A 404 25.45 -1.09 21.42
CA ASP A 404 25.51 -0.79 19.97
C ASP A 404 24.84 -1.89 19.11
N ASP A 405 23.87 -2.60 19.66
CA ASP A 405 23.13 -3.62 18.94
C ASP A 405 21.98 -3.01 18.12
N LEU A 406 21.54 -3.74 17.10
CA LEU A 406 20.39 -3.34 16.30
C LEU A 406 19.09 -3.72 17.00
N VAL A 407 18.12 -2.82 16.92
CA VAL A 407 16.75 -3.03 17.37
C VAL A 407 15.79 -2.71 16.24
N PHE A 408 14.66 -3.42 16.22
CA PHE A 408 13.58 -3.16 15.29
C PHE A 408 12.56 -2.22 15.92
N VAL A 409 12.23 -1.14 15.23
CA VAL A 409 11.25 -0.13 15.65
C VAL A 409 10.04 -0.18 14.72
N THR A 410 8.86 -0.18 15.33
CA THR A 410 7.55 -0.18 14.65
C THR A 410 6.50 0.48 15.55
N ASN A 411 5.26 0.63 15.06
CA ASN A 411 4.15 1.03 15.93
C ASN A 411 3.65 -0.09 16.85
N ALA A 412 3.06 0.30 17.98
CA ALA A 412 2.46 -0.64 18.93
C ALA A 412 1.17 -1.27 18.36
N HIS A 413 0.36 -0.53 17.60
CA HIS A 413 -0.77 -1.14 16.87
C HIS A 413 -0.35 -2.10 15.74
N VAL A 414 0.95 -2.18 15.42
CA VAL A 414 1.49 -3.18 14.48
C VAL A 414 1.97 -4.42 15.26
N ILE A 415 2.80 -4.25 16.28
CA ILE A 415 3.23 -5.34 17.18
C ILE A 415 3.04 -4.89 18.63
N SER A 416 2.26 -5.65 19.39
CA SER A 416 2.08 -5.38 20.82
C SER A 416 1.78 -6.64 21.63
N PRO A 417 2.34 -6.78 22.85
CA PRO A 417 1.96 -7.85 23.77
C PRO A 417 0.53 -7.69 24.30
N ASP A 418 0.06 -6.44 24.43
CA ASP A 418 -1.09 -6.09 25.27
C ASP A 418 -2.19 -5.30 24.51
N ASP A 419 -1.98 -4.88 23.26
CA ASP A 419 -2.96 -4.09 22.52
C ASP A 419 -4.08 -4.98 21.95
N PRO A 420 -5.36 -4.75 22.32
CA PRO A 420 -6.49 -5.52 21.79
C PRO A 420 -6.86 -5.17 20.33
N ARG A 421 -6.27 -4.14 19.72
CA ARG A 421 -6.67 -3.63 18.40
C ARG A 421 -5.85 -4.24 17.27
N ALA A 422 -6.19 -5.48 16.91
CA ALA A 422 -5.68 -6.17 15.71
C ALA A 422 -4.14 -6.22 15.52
N ALA A 423 -3.36 -5.81 16.52
CA ALA A 423 -1.91 -5.88 16.50
C ALA A 423 -1.45 -7.33 16.54
N LEU A 424 -0.33 -7.65 15.88
CA LEU A 424 0.25 -8.96 16.00
C LEU A 424 0.86 -9.12 17.39
N ARG A 425 0.50 -10.22 18.07
CA ARG A 425 1.22 -10.65 19.27
C ARG A 425 2.67 -10.97 18.91
N PRO A 426 3.67 -10.64 19.76
CA PRO A 426 5.08 -10.83 19.45
C PRO A 426 5.43 -12.25 18.99
N GLU A 427 4.85 -13.27 19.63
CA GLU A 427 5.06 -14.69 19.29
C GLU A 427 4.57 -15.09 17.89
N ASN A 428 3.67 -14.30 17.30
CA ASN A 428 3.11 -14.52 15.97
C ASN A 428 3.68 -13.54 14.92
N ALA A 429 4.48 -12.56 15.35
CA ALA A 429 5.01 -11.50 14.51
C ALA A 429 6.38 -11.89 13.91
N CYS A 430 6.51 -11.66 12.62
CA CYS A 430 7.75 -11.85 11.86
C CYS A 430 8.06 -10.60 11.05
N VAL A 431 9.35 -10.38 10.79
CA VAL A 431 9.83 -9.30 9.94
C VAL A 431 10.51 -9.90 8.72
N LEU A 432 10.16 -9.41 7.54
CA LEU A 432 10.78 -9.75 6.26
C LEU A 432 11.53 -8.54 5.71
N PHE A 433 12.83 -8.68 5.44
CA PHE A 433 13.62 -7.65 4.76
C PHE A 433 13.79 -8.02 3.31
N SER A 434 12.98 -7.44 2.41
CA SER A 434 12.96 -7.89 1.01
C SER A 434 14.34 -7.82 0.33
N MET A 435 15.15 -6.80 0.65
CA MET A 435 16.50 -6.63 0.11
C MET A 435 17.47 -7.74 0.53
N GLU A 436 17.20 -8.47 1.62
CA GLU A 436 18.04 -9.60 2.06
C GLU A 436 18.26 -10.60 0.92
N SER A 437 17.23 -10.81 0.10
CA SER A 437 17.27 -11.80 -0.96
C SER A 437 18.37 -11.56 -2.00
N PHE A 438 18.57 -10.29 -2.37
CA PHE A 438 19.63 -9.87 -3.29
C PHE A 438 21.00 -9.91 -2.62
N THR A 439 21.08 -9.51 -1.34
CA THR A 439 22.35 -9.49 -0.63
C THR A 439 22.94 -10.87 -0.40
N THR A 440 22.08 -11.88 -0.26
CA THR A 440 22.44 -13.28 0.03
C THR A 440 22.40 -14.19 -1.19
N GLN A 441 21.84 -13.73 -2.32
CA GLN A 441 21.48 -14.56 -3.47
C GLN A 441 20.62 -15.77 -3.08
N ALA A 442 19.82 -15.59 -2.03
CA ALA A 442 18.91 -16.57 -1.48
C ALA A 442 17.57 -15.87 -1.21
N PRO A 443 16.48 -16.60 -0.91
CA PRO A 443 15.21 -15.98 -0.53
C PRO A 443 15.32 -15.24 0.81
N ALA A 444 14.53 -14.17 0.98
CA ALA A 444 14.48 -13.42 2.23
C ALA A 444 13.83 -14.25 3.34
N ARG A 445 14.41 -14.22 4.55
CA ARG A 445 14.00 -15.05 5.69
C ARG A 445 13.02 -14.32 6.59
N PHE A 446 12.25 -15.11 7.35
CA PHE A 446 11.42 -14.58 8.43
C PHE A 446 12.24 -14.39 9.69
N HIS A 447 12.39 -13.14 10.12
CA HIS A 447 13.02 -12.80 11.38
C HIS A 447 11.95 -12.65 12.46
N ARG A 448 11.81 -13.66 13.33
CA ARG A 448 10.84 -13.64 14.43
C ARG A 448 11.22 -12.63 15.50
N VAL A 449 10.21 -12.12 16.21
CA VAL A 449 10.44 -11.29 17.40
C VAL A 449 10.91 -12.19 18.54
N ARG A 450 12.17 -11.99 18.98
CA ARG A 450 12.73 -12.69 20.14
C ARG A 450 12.12 -12.19 21.44
N ARG A 451 12.03 -10.87 21.59
CA ARG A 451 11.40 -10.20 22.73
C ARG A 451 11.10 -8.74 22.44
N VAL A 452 10.07 -8.21 23.10
CA VAL A 452 9.78 -6.77 23.13
C VAL A 452 10.64 -6.12 24.21
N LEU A 453 11.38 -5.07 23.83
CA LEU A 453 12.25 -4.29 24.72
C LEU A 453 11.51 -3.10 25.33
N PHE A 454 10.60 -2.52 24.56
CA PHE A 454 9.81 -1.38 24.93
C PHE A 454 8.52 -1.39 24.14
N THR A 455 7.42 -1.03 24.78
CA THR A 455 6.17 -0.68 24.10
C THR A 455 5.53 0.49 24.83
N SER A 456 4.80 1.32 24.11
CA SER A 456 4.05 2.45 24.67
C SER A 456 2.62 2.40 24.19
N SER A 457 1.71 2.86 25.05
CA SER A 457 0.31 2.98 24.68
C SER A 457 0.13 4.04 23.61
N TRP A 458 -1.01 3.98 22.93
CA TRP A 458 -1.37 4.89 21.86
C TRP A 458 -2.14 6.11 22.40
N ALA A 459 -2.08 7.20 21.63
CA ALA A 459 -3.00 8.33 21.75
C ALA A 459 -3.65 8.62 20.39
N PRO A 460 -4.90 9.13 20.35
CA PRO A 460 -5.50 9.59 19.11
C PRO A 460 -4.58 10.57 18.36
N MET A 461 -4.68 10.60 17.04
CA MET A 461 -3.91 11.51 16.19
C MET A 461 -4.07 12.97 16.64
N SER A 462 -3.00 13.75 16.54
CA SER A 462 -2.89 15.13 16.98
C SER A 462 -3.18 15.38 18.46
N THR A 463 -3.22 14.33 19.29
CA THR A 463 -3.31 14.54 20.74
C THR A 463 -2.01 15.16 21.20
N LEU A 464 -2.03 16.39 21.72
CA LEU A 464 -0.87 17.02 22.35
C LEU A 464 -0.80 16.60 23.82
N MET A 465 0.40 16.31 24.33
CA MET A 465 0.61 16.04 25.75
C MET A 465 1.98 16.58 26.18
N ASP A 466 2.08 16.93 27.46
CA ASP A 466 3.30 17.47 28.06
C ASP A 466 4.36 16.38 28.36
N ASP A 467 4.04 15.11 28.07
CA ASP A 467 4.92 13.96 28.25
C ASP A 467 5.04 13.08 27.00
N CYS A 468 5.98 12.14 27.03
CA CYS A 468 6.21 11.17 25.94
C CYS A 468 5.69 9.77 26.31
N THR A 469 4.61 9.66 27.09
CA THR A 469 4.15 8.35 27.61
C THR A 469 3.34 7.54 26.61
N LYS A 470 2.61 8.21 25.71
CA LYS A 470 1.72 7.61 24.72
C LYS A 470 2.21 7.87 23.30
N LEU A 471 3.15 7.06 22.84
CA LEU A 471 3.78 7.24 21.53
C LEU A 471 3.32 6.22 20.50
N ASP A 472 2.59 5.16 20.89
CA ASP A 472 2.27 4.06 19.97
C ASP A 472 3.51 3.45 19.29
N ILE A 473 4.62 3.30 20.02
CA ILE A 473 5.86 2.67 19.54
C ILE A 473 6.12 1.36 20.26
N THR A 474 6.57 0.37 19.50
CA THR A 474 7.18 -0.87 19.98
C THR A 474 8.62 -0.97 19.47
N ILE A 475 9.54 -1.34 20.36
CA ILE A 475 10.93 -1.70 20.06
C ILE A 475 11.12 -3.17 20.38
N ALA A 476 11.58 -3.94 19.41
CA ALA A 476 11.78 -5.38 19.51
C ALA A 476 13.22 -5.80 19.20
N GLU A 477 13.66 -6.87 19.84
CA GLU A 477 14.83 -7.65 19.42
C GLU A 477 14.35 -8.79 18.52
N LEU A 478 15.00 -8.98 17.38
CA LEU A 478 14.72 -10.07 16.44
C LEU A 478 15.64 -11.27 16.73
N GLU A 479 15.17 -12.49 16.45
CA GLU A 479 15.96 -13.72 16.62
C GLU A 479 17.18 -13.78 15.69
N SER A 480 17.09 -13.12 14.54
CA SER A 480 18.16 -12.97 13.56
C SER A 480 18.02 -11.64 12.83
N LEU A 481 19.08 -11.23 12.13
CA LEU A 481 19.15 -9.98 11.36
C LEU A 481 19.65 -10.29 9.95
N PRO A 482 19.25 -9.50 8.93
CA PRO A 482 19.77 -9.69 7.59
C PRO A 482 21.28 -9.35 7.57
N PRO A 483 22.14 -10.13 6.87
CA PRO A 483 23.59 -10.07 7.03
C PRO A 483 24.26 -8.71 6.77
N LYS A 484 23.63 -7.83 5.98
CA LYS A 484 24.16 -6.50 5.62
C LYS A 484 23.43 -5.35 6.32
N ALA A 485 22.48 -5.59 7.20
CA ALA A 485 21.83 -4.49 7.92
C ALA A 485 22.82 -3.78 8.82
N ARG A 486 22.97 -2.48 8.59
CA ARG A 486 23.76 -1.58 9.44
C ARG A 486 22.90 -0.76 10.40
N GLY A 487 21.58 -0.82 10.21
CA GLY A 487 20.63 0.09 10.82
C GLY A 487 20.61 1.45 10.12
N LEU A 488 19.46 2.12 10.19
CA LEU A 488 19.28 3.46 9.68
C LEU A 488 19.99 4.49 10.59
N THR A 489 20.49 5.55 9.96
CA THR A 489 20.92 6.76 10.65
C THR A 489 19.70 7.57 11.09
N VAL A 490 19.86 8.36 12.15
CA VAL A 490 18.77 9.12 12.74
C VAL A 490 19.15 10.58 12.87
N ASN A 491 18.15 11.44 12.81
CA ASN A 491 18.25 12.84 13.18
C ASN A 491 17.14 13.13 14.20
N LEU A 492 17.53 13.50 15.42
CA LEU A 492 16.56 13.79 16.49
C LEU A 492 15.94 15.18 16.31
N GLU A 493 16.55 16.05 15.50
CA GLU A 493 15.99 17.36 15.20
C GLU A 493 15.05 17.25 14.00
N LEU A 494 13.84 17.78 14.18
CA LEU A 494 12.89 17.88 13.07
C LEU A 494 13.33 18.99 12.12
N PRO A 495 13.26 18.76 10.79
CA PRO A 495 13.48 19.80 9.80
C PRO A 495 12.54 21.00 9.98
N ASP A 496 12.92 22.12 9.39
CA ASP A 496 12.02 23.27 9.29
C ASP A 496 10.77 22.93 8.46
N LEU A 497 9.69 23.65 8.73
CA LEU A 497 8.47 23.53 7.92
C LEU A 497 8.81 23.81 6.45
N LYS A 498 8.09 23.13 5.55
CA LYS A 498 8.28 23.12 4.10
C LYS A 498 9.51 22.35 3.61
N GLN A 499 10.35 21.80 4.50
CA GLN A 499 11.42 20.89 4.11
C GLN A 499 10.86 19.49 3.77
N PRO A 500 11.62 18.68 3.01
CA PRO A 500 11.18 17.35 2.63
C PRO A 500 11.05 16.36 3.80
N ALA A 501 10.02 15.52 3.74
CA ALA A 501 9.79 14.40 4.66
C ALA A 501 9.40 13.16 3.85
N TYR A 502 10.30 12.22 3.60
CA TYR A 502 10.03 11.05 2.76
C TYR A 502 9.61 9.82 3.57
N VAL A 503 8.83 8.93 2.98
CA VAL A 503 8.44 7.66 3.61
C VAL A 503 8.80 6.52 2.67
N ILE A 504 9.43 5.48 3.23
CA ILE A 504 9.68 4.22 2.55
C ILE A 504 9.12 3.11 3.44
N GLY A 505 8.23 2.29 2.87
CA GLY A 505 7.51 1.25 3.60
C GLY A 505 6.83 0.24 2.68
N TYR A 506 5.92 -0.55 3.25
CA TYR A 506 5.22 -1.63 2.55
C TYR A 506 3.69 -1.40 2.51
N PRO A 507 3.17 -0.40 1.80
CA PRO A 507 1.73 -0.19 1.69
C PRO A 507 1.00 -1.38 1.03
N GLY A 508 -0.21 -1.72 1.48
CA GLY A 508 -1.14 -2.65 0.83
C GLY A 508 -0.60 -4.06 0.58
N ALA A 509 0.26 -4.57 1.47
CA ALA A 509 0.97 -5.84 1.32
C ALA A 509 1.78 -5.99 0.02
N SER A 510 2.11 -4.86 -0.60
CA SER A 510 2.89 -4.79 -1.83
C SER A 510 4.40 -4.81 -1.55
N ASP A 511 5.19 -4.60 -2.61
CA ASP A 511 6.62 -4.37 -2.48
C ASP A 511 6.92 -3.00 -1.84
N ILE A 512 8.19 -2.78 -1.54
CA ILE A 512 8.68 -1.55 -0.92
C ILE A 512 8.35 -0.32 -1.79
N THR A 513 7.56 0.60 -1.25
CA THR A 513 7.10 1.78 -1.98
C THR A 513 7.85 3.02 -1.52
N LEU A 514 8.28 3.84 -2.48
CA LEU A 514 8.82 5.18 -2.24
C LEU A 514 7.78 6.21 -2.68
N SER A 515 7.38 7.08 -1.76
CA SER A 515 6.50 8.20 -2.08
C SER A 515 7.31 9.40 -2.56
N THR A 516 7.03 9.88 -3.79
CA THR A 516 7.88 10.89 -4.47
C THR A 516 7.23 12.26 -4.63
N ASN A 517 5.91 12.39 -4.49
CA ASN A 517 5.21 13.68 -4.62
C ASN A 517 4.72 14.19 -3.26
N ASP A 518 4.49 15.50 -3.19
CA ASP A 518 4.00 16.25 -2.02
C ASP A 518 4.69 15.89 -0.70
N SER A 519 5.98 15.59 -0.76
CA SER A 519 6.71 15.05 0.38
C SER A 519 7.24 16.13 1.30
N THR A 520 6.33 16.89 1.92
CA THR A 520 6.64 18.12 2.64
C THR A 520 6.21 18.03 4.11
N LEU A 521 7.08 18.46 5.03
CA LEU A 521 6.75 18.68 6.44
C LEU A 521 5.95 19.97 6.58
N ILE A 522 4.78 19.92 7.20
CA ILE A 522 3.81 21.03 7.21
C ILE A 522 3.41 21.52 8.60
N ASP A 523 3.68 20.75 9.66
CA ASP A 523 3.38 21.15 11.04
C ASP A 523 4.30 20.43 12.02
N LYS A 524 4.48 21.01 13.21
CA LYS A 524 5.20 20.37 14.32
C LYS A 524 4.66 20.80 15.67
N ASP A 525 4.68 19.88 16.62
CA ASP A 525 4.36 20.14 18.02
C ASP A 525 5.42 21.07 18.66
N THR A 526 5.01 21.85 19.66
CA THR A 526 5.88 22.74 20.44
C THR A 526 6.91 21.95 21.24
N LEU A 527 6.49 20.83 21.84
CA LEU A 527 7.42 19.78 22.24
C LEU A 527 7.51 18.85 21.03
N PRO A 528 8.66 18.71 20.35
CA PRO A 528 8.74 18.07 19.02
C PRO A 528 8.54 16.55 19.11
N ARG A 529 7.32 16.15 19.48
CA ARG A 529 6.86 14.78 19.68
C ARG A 529 6.11 14.28 18.47
N LEU A 530 5.29 15.16 17.90
CA LEU A 530 4.50 14.90 16.71
C LEU A 530 4.91 15.90 15.63
N PHE A 531 4.81 15.46 14.38
CA PHE A 531 4.93 16.34 13.23
C PHE A 531 3.99 15.87 12.12
N HIS A 532 3.58 16.83 11.29
CA HIS A 532 2.70 16.56 10.15
C HIS A 532 3.44 16.72 8.84
N TYR A 533 3.12 15.86 7.87
CA TYR A 533 3.69 15.88 6.53
C TYR A 533 2.68 15.38 5.49
N ARG A 534 2.90 15.60 4.19
CA ARG A 534 1.90 15.29 3.13
C ARG A 534 2.25 14.12 2.19
N THR A 535 3.37 13.46 2.43
CA THR A 535 3.86 12.34 1.63
C THR A 535 2.83 11.23 1.57
N PRO A 536 2.32 10.83 0.39
CA PRO A 536 1.25 9.83 0.30
C PRO A 536 1.60 8.51 1.01
N THR A 537 0.66 7.96 1.76
CA THR A 537 0.77 6.66 2.46
C THR A 537 -0.54 5.89 2.32
N ASP A 538 -0.47 4.55 2.33
CA ASP A 538 -1.63 3.64 2.29
C ASP A 538 -1.57 2.66 3.48
N TYR A 539 -2.61 1.86 3.68
CA TYR A 539 -2.67 0.86 4.76
C TYR A 539 -1.39 0.01 4.82
N GLY A 540 -0.86 -0.24 6.01
CA GLY A 540 0.39 -0.99 6.18
C GLY A 540 1.68 -0.16 6.06
N SER A 541 1.57 1.15 5.78
CA SER A 541 2.68 2.09 5.98
C SER A 541 2.97 2.35 7.45
N SER A 542 2.06 2.04 8.38
CA SER A 542 2.26 2.18 9.83
C SER A 542 3.58 1.55 10.27
N GLY A 543 4.39 2.32 10.99
CA GLY A 543 5.70 1.91 11.48
C GLY A 543 6.85 2.20 10.51
N SER A 544 6.56 2.69 9.30
CA SER A 544 7.59 3.07 8.33
C SER A 544 8.47 4.21 8.86
N PRO A 545 9.78 4.21 8.59
CA PRO A 545 10.63 5.36 8.87
C PRO A 545 10.22 6.57 8.01
N VAL A 546 10.20 7.75 8.64
CA VAL A 546 10.10 9.04 7.94
C VAL A 546 11.49 9.66 7.87
N PHE A 547 11.93 10.04 6.68
CA PHE A 547 13.28 10.54 6.39
C PHE A 547 13.28 12.04 6.11
N ASN A 548 14.37 12.72 6.46
CA ASN A 548 14.67 14.06 5.93
C ASN A 548 15.30 13.96 4.52
N LYS A 549 15.68 15.12 3.94
CA LYS A 549 16.34 15.21 2.63
C LYS A 549 17.70 14.50 2.55
N ASP A 550 18.33 14.23 3.69
CA ASP A 550 19.65 13.61 3.79
C ASP A 550 19.55 12.09 4.08
N TRP A 551 18.33 11.53 4.03
CA TRP A 551 18.02 10.12 4.30
C TRP A 551 18.30 9.67 5.74
N GLU A 552 18.20 10.60 6.69
CA GLU A 552 18.22 10.30 8.12
C GLU A 552 16.79 10.18 8.64
N VAL A 553 16.54 9.19 9.49
CA VAL A 553 15.21 9.00 10.08
C VAL A 553 14.93 10.12 11.09
N ILE A 554 13.85 10.85 10.90
CA ILE A 554 13.36 11.89 11.80
C ILE A 554 12.22 11.41 12.70
N GLY A 555 11.52 10.33 12.28
CA GLY A 555 10.40 9.79 13.02
C GLY A 555 9.85 8.49 12.44
N VAL A 556 8.76 8.04 13.05
CA VAL A 556 8.00 6.85 12.66
C VAL A 556 6.63 7.29 12.16
N HIS A 557 6.22 6.86 10.97
CA HIS A 557 4.86 7.12 10.46
C HIS A 557 3.85 6.43 11.38
N HIS A 558 2.96 7.21 11.96
CA HIS A 558 1.97 6.75 12.94
C HIS A 558 0.62 6.51 12.29
N ALA A 559 0.10 7.55 11.63
CA ALA A 559 -1.24 7.57 11.07
C ALA A 559 -1.33 8.58 9.92
N GLY A 560 -2.35 8.42 9.10
CA GLY A 560 -2.72 9.39 8.08
C GLY A 560 -4.16 9.80 8.23
N ASN A 561 -4.43 11.10 8.17
CA ASN A 561 -5.79 11.60 8.13
C ASN A 561 -5.80 12.96 7.41
N PHE A 562 -6.83 13.18 6.62
CA PHE A 562 -6.92 14.38 5.81
C PHE A 562 -7.55 15.59 6.52
N ASN A 563 -8.14 15.37 7.71
CA ASN A 563 -8.72 16.37 8.61
C ASN A 563 -8.00 16.23 9.96
N THR A 564 -6.68 16.21 9.88
CA THR A 564 -5.81 16.11 11.03
C THR A 564 -5.83 17.46 11.75
N PRO A 565 -6.21 17.51 13.04
CA PRO A 565 -6.09 18.74 13.82
C PRO A 565 -4.66 19.25 13.76
N ARG A 566 -4.47 20.54 13.49
CA ARG A 566 -3.14 21.15 13.46
C ARG A 566 -2.46 20.97 14.83
N LEU A 567 -1.16 20.66 14.81
CA LEU A 567 -0.34 20.65 16.03
C LEU A 567 -0.07 22.07 16.50
N SER A 568 0.03 23.01 15.55
CA SER A 568 0.19 24.43 15.83
C SER A 568 -0.98 25.25 15.29
N GLY A 569 -1.66 25.95 16.21
CA GLY A 569 -2.79 26.83 15.90
C GLY A 569 -4.10 26.09 15.64
N PRO A 570 -5.21 26.84 15.43
CA PRO A 570 -6.53 26.27 15.24
C PRO A 570 -6.72 25.73 13.81
N GLY A 571 -7.57 24.71 13.68
CA GLY A 571 -8.04 24.18 12.40
C GLY A 571 -7.55 22.76 12.10
N MET A 572 -7.94 22.25 10.94
CA MET A 572 -7.56 20.93 10.45
C MET A 572 -6.85 21.06 9.10
N HIS A 573 -6.09 20.04 8.73
CA HIS A 573 -5.51 19.93 7.38
C HIS A 573 -5.25 18.49 6.98
N ASN A 574 -4.94 18.30 5.70
CA ASN A 574 -4.49 17.01 5.22
C ASN A 574 -3.04 16.75 5.64
N ALA A 575 -2.85 15.73 6.46
CA ALA A 575 -1.56 15.36 6.98
C ALA A 575 -1.47 13.87 7.31
N ASN A 576 -0.31 13.30 7.04
CA ASN A 576 0.22 12.21 7.83
C ASN A 576 0.84 12.74 9.11
N GLU A 577 0.75 11.96 10.17
CA GLU A 577 1.40 12.20 11.45
C GLU A 577 2.58 11.25 11.62
N GLY A 578 3.71 11.82 12.03
CA GLY A 578 4.88 11.10 12.47
C GLY A 578 5.14 11.32 13.95
N ILE A 579 5.60 10.26 14.62
CA ILE A 579 6.16 10.34 15.97
C ILE A 579 7.66 10.63 15.83
N ALA A 580 8.10 11.77 16.35
CA ALA A 580 9.50 12.17 16.28
C ALA A 580 10.40 11.22 17.08
N LEU A 581 11.57 10.89 16.54
CA LEU A 581 12.56 10.08 17.26
C LEU A 581 13.05 10.75 18.54
N TRP A 582 13.03 12.09 18.59
CA TRP A 582 13.29 12.84 19.82
C TRP A 582 12.39 12.40 20.98
N ALA A 583 11.08 12.27 20.76
CA ALA A 583 10.16 11.88 21.81
C ALA A 583 10.38 10.44 22.27
N LEU A 584 10.72 9.55 21.35
CA LEU A 584 11.10 8.18 21.68
C LEU A 584 12.37 8.16 22.54
N SER A 585 13.41 8.91 22.14
CA SER A 585 14.65 9.01 22.91
C SER A 585 14.40 9.57 24.31
N ARG A 586 13.61 10.64 24.43
CA ARG A 586 13.23 11.24 25.72
C ARG A 586 12.40 10.29 26.59
N ARG A 587 11.49 9.51 26.01
CA ARG A 587 10.72 8.50 26.76
C ARG A 587 11.61 7.41 27.33
N LEU A 588 12.53 6.88 26.52
CA LEU A 588 13.47 5.86 26.97
C LEU A 588 14.36 6.42 28.09
N ALA A 589 14.92 7.63 27.92
CA ALA A 589 15.69 8.38 28.93
C ALA A 589 15.02 8.36 30.31
N THR A 590 13.76 8.78 30.38
CA THR A 590 12.98 8.87 31.62
C THR A 590 12.68 7.49 32.22
N GLN A 591 12.38 6.47 31.40
CA GLN A 591 12.03 5.15 31.91
C GLN A 591 13.18 4.50 32.67
N LEU A 592 14.39 4.60 32.14
CA LEU A 592 15.58 3.99 32.76
C LEU A 592 16.11 4.82 33.94
N ALA A 593 15.93 6.15 33.94
CA ALA A 593 16.13 6.97 35.14
C ALA A 593 15.16 6.56 36.27
N GLY A 594 13.90 6.27 35.95
CA GLY A 594 12.90 5.76 36.89
C GLY A 594 13.20 4.34 37.41
N VAL A 595 13.88 3.50 36.62
CA VAL A 595 14.35 2.17 37.04
C VAL A 595 15.56 2.31 37.99
N ALA A 596 16.53 3.18 37.66
CA ALA A 596 17.71 3.45 38.51
C ALA A 596 17.31 4.06 39.87
N GLY A 597 16.30 4.94 39.90
CA GLY A 597 15.75 5.51 41.13
C GLY A 597 15.05 4.50 42.04
N ARG A 598 14.57 3.37 41.49
CA ARG A 598 13.96 2.27 42.27
C ARG A 598 14.98 1.29 42.83
N THR A 599 16.23 1.28 42.32
CA THR A 599 17.30 0.36 42.75
C THR A 599 18.34 0.99 43.71
N GLY A 600 18.26 2.29 44.02
CA GLY A 600 18.90 2.94 45.17
C GLY A 600 20.32 3.51 44.99
N GLY A 601 20.56 4.73 45.50
CA GLY A 601 21.88 5.35 45.74
C GLY A 601 21.98 6.85 45.36
N PRO A 602 22.75 7.69 46.09
CA PRO A 602 22.71 9.16 46.06
C PRO A 602 23.36 9.81 44.82
N GLY A 603 23.22 9.20 43.63
CA GLY A 603 23.70 9.74 42.35
C GLY A 603 22.65 10.44 41.49
N ALA A 604 21.36 10.41 41.89
CA ALA A 604 20.25 10.87 41.07
C ALA A 604 20.28 12.39 40.74
N ALA A 605 20.82 13.22 41.65
CA ALA A 605 20.91 14.67 41.44
C ALA A 605 21.93 15.07 40.35
N ALA A 606 22.95 14.25 40.10
CA ALA A 606 23.96 14.52 39.06
C ALA A 606 23.47 14.18 37.64
N ALA A 607 22.43 13.33 37.51
CA ALA A 607 21.84 12.95 36.23
C ALA A 607 20.87 14.03 35.70
N GLU A 608 20.10 14.68 36.57
CA GLU A 608 19.24 15.82 36.21
C GLU A 608 20.05 17.03 35.73
N GLU A 609 21.18 17.34 36.36
CA GLU A 609 22.03 18.48 35.94
C GLU A 609 22.81 18.20 34.64
N ARG A 610 23.13 16.92 34.35
CA ARG A 610 23.81 16.53 33.09
C ARG A 610 22.87 16.46 31.89
N ALA A 611 21.62 16.05 32.06
CA ALA A 611 20.62 16.05 30.99
C ALA A 611 20.31 17.47 30.47
N GLY A 612 20.40 18.49 31.34
CA GLY A 612 20.23 19.89 30.97
C GLY A 612 21.43 20.52 30.23
N ARG A 613 22.63 19.93 30.30
CA ARG A 613 23.84 20.46 29.65
C ARG A 613 24.16 19.84 28.29
N ALA A 614 23.52 18.73 27.92
CA ALA A 614 23.77 18.02 26.66
C ALA A 614 23.03 18.61 25.44
N PHE A 615 22.22 19.67 25.63
CA PHE A 615 21.49 20.34 24.56
C PHE A 615 21.69 21.86 24.72
N PRO A 616 22.23 22.57 23.71
CA PRO A 616 22.33 24.02 23.80
C PRO A 616 20.91 24.60 23.76
N ALA A 617 20.49 25.22 24.86
CA ALA A 617 19.31 26.07 24.88
C ALA A 617 19.55 27.26 23.93
N ALA A 618 18.69 27.45 22.94
CA ALA A 618 18.67 28.65 22.13
C ALA A 618 18.38 29.86 23.04
N SER A 619 19.41 30.62 23.39
CA SER A 619 19.26 31.89 24.09
C SER A 619 18.81 32.96 23.09
N ALA A 620 17.57 33.43 23.27
CA ALA A 620 17.08 34.66 22.65
C ALA A 620 17.85 35.86 23.24
N GLU A 621 18.71 36.50 22.44
CA GLU A 621 19.18 37.85 22.72
C GLU A 621 18.53 38.82 21.73
N ALA A 622 17.61 39.61 22.26
CA ALA A 622 17.07 40.79 21.62
C ALA A 622 18.18 41.86 21.53
N SER A 623 18.72 42.06 20.34
CA SER A 623 19.59 43.20 20.04
C SER A 623 18.72 44.35 19.50
N THR A 624 18.41 45.31 20.36
CA THR A 624 18.02 46.67 19.98
C THR A 624 19.16 47.33 19.23
N LEU A 625 19.03 47.53 17.92
CA LEU A 625 19.91 48.40 17.15
C LEU A 625 19.11 49.59 16.62
N ARG A 626 19.43 50.75 17.20
CA ARG A 626 19.03 52.07 16.73
C ARG A 626 19.45 52.21 15.26
N GLY A 627 18.53 52.69 14.44
CA GLY A 627 18.83 53.13 13.10
C GLY A 627 19.78 54.32 13.16
N ASP A 628 20.92 54.17 12.48
CA ASP A 628 21.69 55.31 12.01
C ASP A 628 21.76 55.21 10.49
N SER A 629 21.01 56.10 9.87
CA SER A 629 20.96 56.38 8.46
C SER A 629 22.31 56.87 7.95
N ARG A 630 22.83 56.26 6.88
CA ARG A 630 23.69 56.94 5.89
C ARG A 630 23.64 56.23 4.55
N GLU A 631 23.29 57.03 3.55
CA GLU A 631 23.29 56.78 2.12
C GLU A 631 24.67 56.32 1.61
N ALA A 632 24.68 55.50 0.56
CA ALA A 632 24.95 55.93 -0.83
C ALA A 632 25.37 54.72 -1.70
N PRO A 633 25.54 54.93 -3.02
CA PRO A 633 24.71 54.39 -4.10
C PRO A 633 24.84 52.88 -4.38
#